data_AF-Q56922-F1
#
_entry.id   AF-Q56922-F1
#
_cell.length_a   1.000
_cell.length_b   1.000
_cell.length_c   1.000
_cell.angle_alpha   90.00
_cell.angle_beta   90.00
_cell.angle_gamma   90.00
#
_symmetry.space_group_name_H-M   'P 1'
#
loop_
_entity.id
_entity.type
_entity.pdbx_description
1 polymer ?
#
loop_
_entity_poly.entity_id
_entity_poly.type
_entity_poly.pdbx_seq_one_letter_code
_entity_poly.pdbx_strand_id
1 'polypeptide(L)' 'DKGFGFITPADGSKDVFVHFSAIQSNDFKTLDEGQKVEFSIENGAK' A
#
# COMPACT_ATOMS: atom_id res chain seq x y z
N ASP A 1 -13.25 -5.45 -5.92
CA ASP A 1 -12.33 -4.87 -4.94
C ASP A 1 -12.71 -3.45 -4.55
N LYS A 2 -12.68 -3.11 -3.26
CA LYS A 2 -12.99 -1.74 -2.79
C LYS A 2 -11.88 -0.73 -3.08
N GLY A 3 -10.81 -1.15 -3.75
CA GLY A 3 -9.69 -0.28 -4.11
C GLY A 3 -8.84 0.16 -2.91
N PHE A 4 -8.87 -0.55 -1.80
CA PHE A 4 -8.00 -0.25 -0.67
C PHE A 4 -7.52 -1.53 0.00
N GLY A 5 -6.41 -1.42 0.73
CA GLY A 5 -5.81 -2.50 1.50
C GLY A 5 -4.89 -1.96 2.58
N PHE A 6 -4.14 -2.87 3.17
CA PHE A 6 -3.14 -2.58 4.18
C PHE A 6 -1.83 -3.26 3.81
N ILE A 7 -0.72 -2.58 4.07
CA ILE A 7 0.62 -3.10 3.94
C ILE A 7 1.16 -3.27 5.35
N THR A 8 1.60 -4.47 5.69
CA THR A 8 2.32 -4.72 6.95
C THR A 8 3.81 -4.51 6.70
N PRO A 9 4.44 -3.48 7.29
CA PRO A 9 5.85 -3.22 7.09
C PRO A 9 6.74 -4.30 7.73
N ALA A 10 7.83 -4.66 7.06
CA ALA A 10 8.77 -5.67 7.56
C ALA A 10 9.57 -5.23 8.80
N ASP A 11 9.59 -3.93 9.12
CA ASP A 11 10.23 -3.39 10.33
C ASP A 11 9.39 -3.58 11.61
N GLY A 12 8.18 -4.15 11.49
CA GLY A 12 7.25 -4.36 12.60
C GLY A 12 6.52 -3.09 13.03
N SER A 13 6.59 -2.01 12.25
CA SER A 13 5.78 -0.82 12.45
C SER A 13 4.30 -1.11 12.14
N LYS A 14 3.44 -0.11 12.38
CA LYS A 14 1.98 -0.27 12.25
C LYS A 14 1.59 -0.50 10.79
N ASP A 15 0.50 -1.24 10.59
CA ASP A 15 -0.09 -1.43 9.27
C ASP A 15 -0.36 -0.08 8.60
N VAL A 16 0.08 0.02 7.35
CA VAL A 16 -0.02 1.21 6.53
C VAL A 16 -1.23 1.06 5.60
N PHE A 17 -2.18 1.98 5.71
CA PHE A 17 -3.31 2.02 4.80
C PHE A 17 -2.86 2.44 3.39
N VAL A 18 -3.28 1.68 2.38
CA VAL A 18 -3.01 1.99 0.97
C VAL A 18 -4.32 2.04 0.18
N HIS A 19 -4.49 3.10 -0.60
CA HIS A 19 -5.57 3.22 -1.58
C HIS A 19 -5.02 2.89 -2.97
N PHE A 20 -5.83 2.31 -3.85
CA PHE A 20 -5.42 1.90 -5.20
C PHE A 20 -4.86 3.05 -6.03
N SER A 21 -5.27 4.29 -5.72
CA SER A 21 -4.76 5.51 -6.36
C SER A 21 -3.27 5.76 -6.08
N ALA A 22 -2.75 5.26 -4.96
CA ALA A 22 -1.34 5.39 -4.58
C ALA A 22 -0.44 4.31 -5.22
N ILE A 23 -1.02 3.27 -5.80
CA ILE A 23 -0.27 2.18 -6.45
C ILE A 23 0.29 2.69 -7.78
N GLN A 24 1.61 2.77 -7.86
CA GLN A 24 2.35 3.04 -9.09
C GLN A 24 2.72 1.71 -9.74
N SER A 25 1.92 1.27 -10.70
CA SER A 25 2.13 0.04 -11.48
C SER A 25 1.74 0.29 -12.93
N ASN A 26 2.50 -0.29 -13.86
CA ASN A 26 2.28 -0.11 -15.30
C ASN A 26 1.07 -0.90 -15.81
N ASP A 27 0.77 -2.04 -15.20
CA ASP A 27 -0.20 -3.00 -15.72
C ASP A 27 -1.51 -2.99 -14.93
N PHE A 28 -1.43 -3.09 -13.60
CA PHE A 28 -2.61 -3.18 -12.72
C PHE A 28 -2.39 -2.45 -11.40
N LYS A 29 -3.39 -1.65 -10.99
CA LYS A 29 -3.44 -0.95 -9.70
C LYS A 29 -3.99 -1.86 -8.58
N THR A 30 -3.43 -3.06 -8.47
CA THR A 30 -3.83 -4.07 -7.48
C THR A 30 -2.59 -4.63 -6.80
N LEU A 31 -2.75 -5.04 -5.54
CA LEU A 31 -1.74 -5.76 -4.77
C LEU A 31 -2.32 -7.11 -4.38
N ASP A 32 -1.58 -8.18 -4.63
CA ASP A 32 -1.95 -9.52 -4.18
C ASP A 32 -1.53 -9.75 -2.72
N GLU A 33 -2.23 -10.64 -2.01
CA GLU A 33 -1.87 -11.02 -0.65
C GLU A 33 -0.46 -11.62 -0.62
N GLY A 34 0.41 -11.11 0.25
CA GLY A 34 1.81 -11.53 0.35
C GLY A 34 2.75 -10.93 -0.71
N GLN A 35 2.24 -10.08 -1.61
CA GLN A 35 3.08 -9.35 -2.57
C GLN A 35 4.04 -8.42 -1.84
N LYS A 36 5.33 -8.55 -2.15
CA LYS A 36 6.35 -7.61 -1.65
C LYS A 36 6.21 -6.28 -2.39
N VAL A 37 6.16 -5.20 -1.62
CA VAL A 37 6.02 -3.84 -2.13
C VAL A 37 7.03 -2.92 -1.49
N GLU A 38 7.46 -1.93 -2.23
CA GLU A 38 8.17 -0.76 -1.70
C GLU A 38 7.18 0.40 -1.64
N PHE A 39 7.19 1.13 -0.53
CA PHE A 39 6.29 2.25 -0.30
C PHE A 39 7.02 3.35 0.47
N SER A 40 6.54 4.57 0.32
CA SER A 40 6.93 5.71 1.14
C SER A 40 5.71 6.15 1.96
N ILE A 41 5.88 6.32 3.26
CA ILE A 41 4.81 6.83 4.13
C ILE A 41 4.84 8.35 4.04
N GLU A 42 3.82 8.94 3.43
CA GLU A 42 3.60 10.38 3.52
C GLU A 42 2.71 10.67 4.73
N ASN A 43 3.20 11.50 5.66
CA ASN A 43 2.34 12.08 6.71
C ASN A 43 1.44 13.13 6.04
N GLY A 44 0.34 12.68 5.43
CA GLY A 44 -0.67 13.58 4.88
C GLY A 44 -1.15 14.55 5.97
N ALA A 45 -1.27 15.83 5.63
CA ALA A 45 -1.91 16.81 6.50
C ALA A 45 -3.35 16.34 6.77
N LYS A 46 -3.63 15.96 8.02
CA LYS A 46 -5.01 15.73 8.48
C LYS A 46 -5.81 17.01 8.42
#